data_AF-A0A3S5A4Q4-F1
#
_entry.id   AF-A0A3S5A4Q4-F1
#
_cell.length_a   1.000
_cell.length_b   1.000
_cell.length_c   1.000
_cell.angle_alpha   90.00
_cell.angle_beta   90.00
_cell.angle_gamma   90.00
#
_symmetry.space_group_name_H-M   'P 1'
#
loop_
_entity.id
_entity.type
_entity.pdbx_description
1 polymer ?
#
loop_
_entity_poly.entity_id
_entity_poly.type
_entity_poly.pdbx_seq_one_letter_code
_entity_poly.pdbx_strand_id
1 'polypeptide(L)'
;MSNSAKELQGILGDQFSGSAIQLARSIDLFGLVVTDLLIRHKKGIVEHQFQLIRMAEAVIHIYAMVCALSRASAAFKENSPTANHEATLAKLACNYVGSFSLNFPP
;
A
#
# COMPACT_ATOMS: atom_id res chain seq x y z
N MET A 1 10.63 12.76 5.82
CA MET A 1 10.09 11.40 6.03
C MET A 1 8.66 11.58 6.51
N SER A 2 7.66 11.13 5.75
CA SER A 2 6.25 11.41 6.04
C SER A 2 5.85 10.86 7.41
N ASN A 3 5.09 11.64 8.18
CA ASN A 3 4.59 11.25 9.50
C ASN A 3 3.81 9.92 9.43
N SER A 4 3.15 9.66 8.30
CA SER A 4 2.40 8.44 7.99
C SER A 4 3.23 7.16 8.07
N ALA A 5 4.53 7.20 7.69
CA ALA A 5 5.40 6.04 7.80
C ALA A 5 5.71 5.68 9.26
N LYS A 6 5.89 6.69 10.13
CA LYS A 6 6.09 6.48 11.58
C LYS A 6 4.84 5.99 12.27
N GLU A 7 3.65 6.49 11.88
CA GLU A 7 2.38 6.01 12.42
C GLU A 7 2.12 4.54 12.06
N LEU A 8 2.34 4.16 10.80
CA LEU A 8 2.20 2.76 10.36
C LEU A 8 3.19 1.83 11.06
N GLN A 9 4.43 2.29 11.28
CA GLN A 9 5.41 1.55 12.08
C GLN A 9 4.94 1.34 13.51
N GLY A 10 4.37 2.37 14.15
CA GLY A 10 3.83 2.27 15.52
C GLY A 10 2.67 1.26 15.63
N ILE A 11 1.84 1.14 14.59
CA ILE A 11 0.70 0.20 14.57
C ILE A 11 1.14 -1.25 14.33
N LEU A 12 2.09 -1.45 13.40
CA LEU A 12 2.51 -2.76 12.91
C LEU A 12 3.61 -3.43 13.75
N GLY A 13 4.44 -2.62 14.42
CA GLY A 13 5.63 -3.06 15.15
C GLY A 13 6.89 -3.12 14.27
N ASP A 14 8.06 -3.16 14.92
CA ASP A 14 9.38 -3.03 14.26
C ASP A 14 9.66 -4.12 13.21
N GLN A 15 9.03 -5.30 13.35
CA GLN A 15 9.13 -6.46 12.47
C GLN A 15 8.78 -6.16 11.00
N PHE A 16 7.95 -5.13 10.77
CA PHE A 16 7.44 -4.74 9.46
C PHE A 16 7.89 -3.34 9.02
N SER A 17 8.90 -2.75 9.68
CA SER A 17 9.34 -1.38 9.45
C SER A 17 9.63 -1.06 7.98
N GLY A 18 10.32 -1.95 7.26
CA GLY A 18 10.61 -1.79 5.82
C GLY A 18 9.35 -1.81 4.95
N SER A 19 8.45 -2.78 5.18
CA SER A 19 7.18 -2.90 4.45
C SER A 19 6.23 -1.74 4.76
N ALA A 20 6.25 -1.23 5.98
CA ALA A 20 5.47 -0.05 6.40
C ALA A 20 5.93 1.23 5.68
N ILE A 21 7.24 1.42 5.51
CA ILE A 21 7.79 2.55 4.74
C ILE A 21 7.35 2.45 3.28
N GLN A 22 7.40 1.25 2.70
CA GLN A 22 7.00 1.05 1.31
C GLN A 22 5.50 1.33 1.12
N LEU A 23 4.66 0.81 2.02
CA LEU A 23 3.23 1.09 2.02
C LEU A 23 2.94 2.59 2.13
N ALA A 24 3.59 3.29 3.06
CA ALA A 24 3.43 4.73 3.23
C ALA A 24 3.79 5.49 1.94
N ARG A 25 4.90 5.14 1.30
CA ARG A 25 5.31 5.72 0.01
C ARG A 25 4.28 5.47 -1.09
N SER A 26 3.72 4.26 -1.18
CA SER A 26 2.69 3.94 -2.15
C SER A 26 1.40 4.75 -1.93
N ILE A 27 1.00 4.96 -0.67
CA ILE A 27 -0.15 5.80 -0.31
C ILE A 27 0.12 7.26 -0.69
N ASP A 28 1.30 7.79 -0.34
CA ASP A 28 1.69 9.17 -0.66
C ASP A 28 1.69 9.42 -2.18
N LEU A 29 2.29 8.51 -2.95
CA LEU A 29 2.32 8.58 -4.42
C LEU A 29 0.92 8.48 -5.02
N PHE A 30 0.08 7.56 -4.52
CA PHE A 30 -1.30 7.43 -4.98
C PHE A 30 -2.08 8.73 -4.74
N GLY A 31 -1.94 9.34 -3.57
CA GLY A 31 -2.57 10.63 -3.24
C GLY A 31 -2.17 11.75 -4.20
N LEU A 32 -0.89 11.82 -4.58
CA LEU A 32 -0.40 12.79 -5.57
C LEU A 32 -1.04 12.56 -6.95
N VAL A 33 -1.09 11.31 -7.41
CA VAL A 33 -1.69 10.94 -8.71
C VAL A 33 -3.19 11.24 -8.74
N VAL A 34 -3.92 10.88 -7.68
CA VAL A 34 -5.36 11.19 -7.54
C VAL A 34 -5.59 12.70 -7.65
N THR A 35 -4.81 13.49 -6.90
CA THR A 35 -4.96 14.95 -6.85
C THR A 35 -4.69 15.58 -8.21
N ASP A 36 -3.62 15.16 -8.86
CA ASP A 36 -3.24 15.64 -10.17
C ASP A 36 -4.29 15.30 -11.26
N LEU A 37 -4.82 14.07 -11.26
CA LEU A 37 -5.90 13.66 -12.18
C LEU A 37 -7.18 14.46 -11.95
N LEU A 38 -7.55 14.72 -10.70
CA LEU A 38 -8.71 15.53 -10.35
C LEU A 38 -8.54 16.99 -10.78
N ILE A 39 -7.34 17.57 -10.63
CA ILE A 39 -7.04 18.94 -11.08
C ILE A 39 -7.12 19.04 -12.60
N ARG A 40 -6.54 18.07 -13.33
CA ARG A 40 -6.51 18.06 -14.80
C ARG A 40 -7.87 17.84 -15.43
N HIS A 41 -8.60 16.82 -14.99
CA HIS A 41 -9.82 16.37 -15.67
C HIS A 41 -11.11 16.87 -15.02
N LYS A 42 -11.07 17.31 -13.75
CA LYS A 42 -12.25 17.79 -13.00
C LYS A 42 -13.42 16.80 -13.12
N LYS A 43 -14.57 17.25 -13.60
CA LYS A 43 -15.76 16.42 -13.82
C LYS A 43 -15.63 15.46 -15.02
N GLY A 44 -14.72 15.73 -15.94
CA GLY A 44 -14.46 14.90 -17.13
C GLY A 44 -13.65 13.65 -16.84
N ILE A 45 -13.16 13.45 -15.60
CA ILE A 45 -12.37 12.27 -15.22
C ILE A 45 -13.09 10.94 -15.50
N VAL A 46 -14.42 10.95 -15.48
CA VAL A 46 -15.27 9.78 -15.76
C VAL A 46 -15.06 9.26 -17.19
N GLU A 47 -14.67 10.10 -18.14
CA GLU A 47 -14.41 9.67 -19.53
C GLU A 47 -13.01 9.04 -19.68
N HIS A 48 -12.12 9.22 -18.70
CA HIS A 48 -10.74 8.72 -18.73
C HIS A 48 -10.64 7.31 -18.13
N GLN A 49 -11.42 6.37 -18.66
CA GLN A 49 -11.57 5.00 -18.15
C GLN A 49 -10.23 4.25 -18.01
N PHE A 50 -9.30 4.41 -18.94
CA PHE A 50 -7.96 3.78 -18.83
C PHE A 50 -7.17 4.27 -17.61
N GLN A 51 -7.25 5.55 -17.29
CA GLN A 51 -6.58 6.12 -16.12
C GLN A 51 -7.29 5.68 -14.83
N LEU A 52 -8.63 5.66 -14.84
CA LEU A 52 -9.43 5.20 -13.70
C LEU A 52 -9.20 3.73 -13.36
N ILE A 53 -9.13 2.84 -14.37
CA ILE A 53 -8.85 1.42 -14.18
C ILE A 53 -7.48 1.22 -13.53
N ARG A 54 -6.46 1.95 -14.01
CA ARG A 54 -5.11 1.88 -13.44
C ARG A 54 -5.05 2.40 -12.01
N MET A 55 -5.78 3.47 -11.70
CA MET A 55 -5.92 3.95 -10.32
C MET A 55 -6.60 2.90 -9.44
N ALA A 56 -7.66 2.26 -9.95
CA ALA A 56 -8.36 1.22 -9.22
C ALA A 56 -7.44 0.01 -8.93
N GLU A 57 -6.65 -0.43 -9.91
CA GLU A 57 -5.65 -1.47 -9.72
C GLU A 57 -4.62 -1.08 -8.64
N ALA A 58 -4.10 0.15 -8.70
CA ALA A 58 -3.16 0.65 -7.70
C ALA A 58 -3.76 0.67 -6.29
N VAL A 59 -5.03 1.08 -6.13
CA VAL A 59 -5.68 1.11 -4.80
C VAL A 59 -5.97 -0.29 -4.27
N ILE A 60 -6.36 -1.24 -5.13
CA ILE A 60 -6.55 -2.65 -4.76
C ILE A 60 -5.26 -3.23 -4.19
N HIS A 61 -4.14 -2.95 -4.86
CA HIS A 61 -2.82 -3.36 -4.46
C HIS A 61 -2.39 -2.77 -3.11
N ILE A 62 -2.60 -1.47 -2.90
CA ILE A 62 -2.33 -0.81 -1.62
C ILE A 62 -3.18 -1.44 -0.51
N TYR A 63 -4.47 -1.66 -0.77
CA TYR A 63 -5.38 -2.27 0.21
C TYR A 63 -4.96 -3.70 0.57
N ALA A 64 -4.57 -4.51 -0.42
CA ALA A 64 -4.06 -5.86 -0.19
C ALA A 64 -2.80 -5.86 0.70
N MET A 65 -1.87 -4.92 0.49
CA MET A 65 -0.70 -4.76 1.35
C MET A 65 -1.08 -4.42 2.79
N VAL A 66 -2.04 -3.50 2.98
CA VAL A 66 -2.56 -3.11 4.31
C VAL A 66 -3.16 -4.32 5.02
N CYS A 67 -4.04 -5.07 4.34
CA CYS A 67 -4.68 -6.26 4.90
C CYS A 67 -3.67 -7.32 5.32
N ALA A 68 -2.69 -7.63 4.46
CA ALA A 68 -1.65 -8.62 4.76
C ALA A 68 -0.79 -8.22 5.96
N LEU A 69 -0.35 -6.96 6.02
CA LEU A 69 0.43 -6.43 7.14
C LEU A 69 -0.38 -6.38 8.44
N SER A 70 -1.63 -5.93 8.37
CA SER A 70 -2.54 -5.89 9.52
C SER A 70 -2.77 -7.29 10.10
N ARG A 71 -3.03 -8.27 9.23
CA ARG A 71 -3.24 -9.66 9.63
C ARG A 71 -1.98 -10.26 10.29
N ALA A 72 -0.82 -10.08 9.67
CA ALA A 72 0.44 -10.58 10.23
C ALA A 72 0.80 -9.91 11.56
N SER A 73 0.52 -8.61 11.70
CA SER A 73 0.69 -7.89 12.98
C SER A 73 -0.25 -8.42 14.07
N ALA A 74 -1.52 -8.70 13.73
CA ALA A 74 -2.47 -9.32 14.66
C ALA A 74 -2.00 -10.72 15.10
N ALA A 75 -1.51 -11.54 14.17
CA ALA A 75 -0.97 -12.86 14.48
C ALA A 75 0.21 -12.82 15.46
N PHE A 76 1.07 -11.79 15.38
CA PHE A 76 2.12 -11.56 16.38
C PHE A 76 1.57 -11.11 17.74
N LYS A 77 0.56 -10.24 17.76
CA LYS A 77 -0.09 -9.81 19.01
C LYS A 77 -0.79 -10.97 19.73
N GLU A 78 -1.35 -11.90 18.98
CA GLU A 78 -2.03 -13.10 19.48
C GLU A 78 -1.08 -14.27 19.81
N ASN A 79 0.24 -14.11 19.57
CA ASN A 79 1.25 -15.18 19.70
C ASN A 79 0.86 -16.47 18.93
N SER A 80 0.29 -16.31 17.73
CA SER A 80 -0.09 -17.45 16.89
C SER A 80 1.15 -18.26 16.47
N PRO A 81 1.09 -19.60 16.45
CA PRO A 81 2.18 -20.44 15.94
C PRO A 81 2.50 -20.17 14.45
N THR A 82 1.56 -19.60 13.70
CA THR A 82 1.72 -19.24 12.27
C THR A 82 2.28 -17.84 12.04
N ALA A 83 2.52 -17.05 13.09
CA ALA A 83 2.88 -15.63 12.97
C ALA A 83 4.12 -15.40 12.09
N ASN A 84 5.16 -16.23 12.21
CA ASN A 84 6.37 -16.12 11.38
C ASN A 84 6.11 -16.41 9.89
N HIS A 85 5.20 -17.35 9.60
CA HIS A 85 4.81 -17.66 8.22
C HIS A 85 3.98 -16.53 7.62
N GLU A 86 2.99 -16.03 8.37
CA GLU A 86 2.17 -14.87 7.96
C GLU A 86 3.03 -13.63 7.75
N ALA A 87 4.06 -13.42 8.58
CA ALA A 87 5.01 -12.33 8.41
C ALA A 87 5.79 -12.42 7.09
N THR A 88 6.23 -13.63 6.75
CA THR A 88 6.95 -13.91 5.50
C THR A 88 6.05 -13.65 4.30
N LEU A 89 4.79 -14.11 4.37
CA LEU A 89 3.81 -13.89 3.33
C LEU A 89 3.47 -12.41 3.14
N ALA A 90 3.30 -11.66 4.23
CA ALA A 90 3.04 -10.23 4.17
C ALA A 90 4.21 -9.45 3.55
N LYS A 91 5.46 -9.78 3.92
CA LYS A 91 6.65 -9.18 3.32
C LYS A 91 6.74 -9.49 1.82
N LEU A 92 6.43 -10.72 1.43
CA LEU A 92 6.41 -11.13 0.02
C LEU A 92 5.34 -10.35 -0.77
N ALA A 93 4.13 -10.25 -0.23
CA ALA A 93 3.05 -9.48 -0.83
C ALA A 93 3.44 -8.01 -1.03
N CYS A 94 4.05 -7.38 -0.02
CA CYS A 94 4.58 -6.04 -0.15
C CYS A 94 5.64 -5.95 -1.25
N ASN A 95 6.59 -6.88 -1.32
CA ASN A 95 7.62 -6.86 -2.35
C ASN A 95 7.03 -6.94 -3.77
N TYR A 96 6.12 -7.88 -4.02
CA TYR A 96 5.46 -8.02 -5.33
C TYR A 96 4.69 -6.76 -5.74
N VAL A 97 3.91 -6.21 -4.82
CA VAL A 97 3.08 -5.04 -5.10
C VAL A 97 3.91 -3.78 -5.29
N GLY A 98 4.96 -3.59 -4.48
CA GLY A 98 5.87 -2.45 -4.60
C GLY A 98 6.57 -2.38 -5.95
N SER A 99 6.95 -3.52 -6.50
CA SER A 99 7.56 -3.61 -7.83
C SER A 99 6.60 -3.22 -8.94
N PHE A 100 5.30 -3.50 -8.77
CA PHE A 100 4.28 -3.22 -9.79
C PHE A 100 3.81 -1.76 -9.77
N SER A 101 3.64 -1.16 -8.60
CA SER A 101 3.23 0.25 -8.48
C SER A 101 4.27 1.26 -9.00
N LEU A 102 5.56 0.89 -9.07
CA LEU A 102 6.62 1.79 -9.54
C LEU A 102 6.87 1.76 -11.06
N ASN A 103 6.26 0.82 -11.79
CA ASN A 103 6.60 0.57 -13.19
C ASN A 103 5.51 0.98 -14.19
N PHE A 104 4.54 1.78 -13.75
CA PHE A 104 3.42 2.18 -14.60
C PHE A 104 3.60 3.64 -15.07
N PRO A 105 4.04 3.89 -16.33
CA PRO A 105 4.14 5.24 -16.87
C PRO A 105 2.75 5.90 -16.95
N PRO A 106 2.65 7.24 -16.91
CA PRO A 106 1.38 7.97 -16.96
C PRO A 106 0.52 7.59 -18.17
#